data_AF-A0A381MZH5-F1
#
_entry.id   AF-A0A381MZH5-F1
#
_cell.length_a   1.000
_cell.length_b   1.000
_cell.length_c   1.000
_cell.angle_alpha   90.00
_cell.angle_beta   90.00
_cell.angle_gamma   90.00
#
_symmetry.space_group_name_H-M   'P 1'
#
loop_
_entity.id
_entity.type
_entity.pdbx_description
1 polymer ?
#
loop_
_entity_poly.entity_id
_entity_poly.type
_entity_poly.pdbx_seq_one_letter_code
_entity_poly.pdbx_strand_id
1 'polypeptide(L)'
;MKKTAWVVLIAVLVGTIGVACNGSVETSTGGSGPVGVANYGDLLELFLEFRSVETPATDTGLPDYTVPAMSRQREQLNGMRQRLAAMNITDWPVDQQVDYHLVRAEMNGLDFYHRVLRPWSRDPGFYLQTQAGAGPVRGATVRIRNLPLDAERIVRVRRDLEMVPEILQQARGNLVDVPGDLVVLALHYLPGEVGYFDTIGVAMQEHHPELVPSAEAASAAVIDYGAWLEANRSRMTAPAGIGVDNYNWWFKNVQLVPYTMEDFMDIVTRDDDRLQTFLALERNRNRALPELEPVATGEEWQRRKREGLEFAMQFLEENDVVTIPDYLSALGYLDRGPLSAAPQWPRPETDFFDQTGDREPLPELFHEFIGHYLDGQIVGRDDRPIRGTDRLYAIDMVRSEGWAFSL
;
A
#
# COMPACT_ATOMS: atom_id res chain seq x y z
N MET A 1 43.20 -52.50 -2.42
CA MET A 1 43.25 -51.98 -1.05
C MET A 1 41.90 -51.34 -0.72
N LYS A 2 41.39 -51.64 0.47
CA LYS A 2 40.04 -51.44 1.05
C LYS A 2 39.39 -50.08 0.71
N LYS A 3 38.20 -50.02 0.09
CA LYS A 3 36.81 -50.13 0.63
C LYS A 3 36.47 -49.13 1.75
N THR A 4 35.55 -48.20 1.47
CA THR A 4 34.24 -48.12 2.17
C THR A 4 33.24 -47.24 1.42
N ALA A 5 32.14 -47.86 1.00
CA ALA A 5 30.88 -47.25 0.63
C ALA A 5 30.00 -47.17 1.88
N TRP A 6 29.16 -46.14 2.00
CA TRP A 6 28.06 -46.13 2.95
C TRP A 6 26.74 -46.19 2.19
N VAL A 7 26.18 -47.40 2.20
CA VAL A 7 24.78 -47.70 1.98
C VAL A 7 24.10 -47.53 3.33
N VAL A 8 23.05 -46.71 3.43
CA VAL A 8 22.11 -46.78 4.56
C VAL A 8 20.78 -47.26 4.00
N LEU A 9 20.41 -48.45 4.46
CA LEU A 9 19.20 -49.19 4.16
C LEU A 9 18.08 -48.76 5.11
N ILE A 10 16.88 -48.74 4.55
CA ILE A 10 15.57 -48.48 5.18
C ILE A 10 15.29 -49.48 6.32
N ALA A 11 14.72 -48.99 7.42
CA ALA A 11 13.98 -49.81 8.38
C ALA A 11 12.62 -49.16 8.68
N VAL A 12 11.58 -49.73 8.06
CA VAL A 12 10.17 -49.58 8.43
C VAL A 12 9.96 -50.34 9.73
N LEU A 13 9.42 -49.69 10.76
CA LEU A 13 8.95 -50.35 11.98
C LEU A 13 7.45 -50.08 12.15
N VAL A 14 6.67 -51.07 11.73
CA VAL A 14 5.26 -51.23 12.09
C VAL A 14 5.22 -51.79 13.50
N GLY A 15 4.65 -51.03 14.43
CA GLY A 15 4.46 -51.44 15.83
C GLY A 15 3.05 -51.08 16.29
N THR A 16 2.10 -51.98 16.06
CA THR A 16 0.79 -51.98 16.71
C THR A 16 0.94 -52.45 18.14
N ILE A 17 0.68 -51.58 19.12
CA ILE A 17 0.36 -51.98 20.49
C ILE A 17 -0.93 -51.26 20.88
N GLY A 18 -2.01 -52.03 20.93
CA GLY A 18 -3.26 -51.61 21.56
C GLY A 18 -3.09 -51.59 23.07
N VAL A 19 -3.45 -50.46 23.68
CA VAL A 19 -3.83 -50.40 25.08
C VAL A 19 -5.17 -49.69 25.12
N ALA A 20 -6.21 -50.47 25.42
CA ALA A 20 -7.53 -49.99 25.72
C ALA A 20 -7.51 -49.30 27.08
N CYS A 21 -7.80 -48.00 27.10
CA CYS A 21 -8.23 -47.30 28.31
C CYS A 21 -9.65 -46.80 28.09
N ASN A 22 -10.59 -47.47 28.75
CA ASN A 22 -11.96 -47.01 28.95
C ASN A 22 -11.94 -45.67 29.70
N GLY A 23 -12.19 -44.58 28.98
CA GLY A 23 -12.59 -43.30 29.52
C GLY A 23 -13.96 -42.95 28.95
N SER A 24 -14.99 -43.02 29.77
CA SER A 24 -16.33 -42.54 29.46
C SER A 24 -16.30 -41.03 29.20
N VAL A 25 -16.40 -40.65 27.93
CA VAL A 25 -16.63 -39.26 27.52
C VAL A 25 -18.14 -39.06 27.46
N GLU A 26 -18.66 -38.25 28.38
CA GLU A 26 -19.99 -37.66 28.27
C GLU A 26 -20.04 -36.83 26.99
N THR A 27 -20.77 -37.32 25.99
CA THR A 27 -21.17 -36.54 24.83
C THR A 27 -22.15 -35.47 25.28
N SER A 28 -21.66 -34.24 25.49
CA SER A 28 -22.53 -33.08 25.51
C SER A 28 -22.98 -32.82 24.06
N THR A 29 -24.26 -33.04 23.81
CA THR A 29 -24.95 -32.61 22.61
C THR A 29 -25.09 -31.09 22.67
N GLY A 30 -24.04 -30.37 22.29
CA GLY A 30 -24.11 -28.95 21.96
C GLY A 30 -24.86 -28.80 20.63
N GLY A 31 -26.00 -28.12 20.67
CA GLY A 31 -26.92 -28.01 19.55
C GLY A 31 -26.27 -27.50 18.27
N SER A 32 -26.30 -28.33 17.24
CA SER A 32 -26.21 -27.90 15.84
C SER A 32 -27.49 -27.12 15.52
N GLY A 33 -27.47 -25.81 15.79
CA GLY A 33 -28.36 -24.90 15.07
C GLY A 33 -28.07 -25.02 13.57
N PRO A 34 -29.06 -24.80 12.69
CA PRO A 34 -28.81 -24.83 11.25
C PRO A 34 -27.74 -23.78 10.93
N VAL A 35 -26.62 -24.23 10.37
CA VAL A 35 -25.66 -23.33 9.72
C VAL A 35 -26.45 -22.71 8.57
N GLY A 36 -26.91 -21.47 8.76
CA GLY A 36 -27.54 -20.72 7.68
C GLY A 36 -26.60 -20.74 6.49
N VAL A 37 -27.13 -21.03 5.30
CA VAL A 37 -26.35 -20.93 4.07
C VAL A 37 -25.93 -19.46 3.96
N ALA A 38 -24.68 -19.16 4.28
CA ALA A 38 -24.17 -17.81 4.17
C ALA A 38 -24.38 -17.35 2.74
N ASN A 39 -25.06 -16.23 2.57
CA ASN A 39 -25.33 -15.64 1.26
C ASN A 39 -24.39 -14.43 1.06
N TYR A 40 -24.31 -13.94 -0.17
CA TYR A 40 -23.44 -12.81 -0.50
C TYR A 40 -23.74 -11.55 0.33
N GLY A 41 -24.98 -11.34 0.78
CA GLY A 41 -25.36 -10.26 1.69
C GLY A 41 -24.62 -10.32 3.03
N ASP A 42 -24.41 -11.52 3.58
CA ASP A 42 -23.66 -11.70 4.83
C ASP A 42 -22.19 -11.28 4.67
N LEU A 43 -21.59 -11.49 3.49
CA LEU A 43 -20.25 -10.99 3.18
C LEU A 43 -20.22 -9.46 3.13
N LEU A 44 -21.21 -8.84 2.49
CA LEU A 44 -21.29 -7.38 2.38
C LEU A 44 -21.44 -6.71 3.75
N GLU A 45 -22.31 -7.24 4.60
CA GLU A 45 -22.49 -6.75 5.97
C GLU A 45 -21.18 -6.87 6.77
N LEU A 46 -20.52 -8.02 6.69
CA LEU A 46 -19.25 -8.27 7.36
C LEU A 46 -18.13 -7.35 6.85
N PHE A 47 -18.10 -7.07 5.54
CA PHE A 47 -17.16 -6.14 4.93
C PHE A 47 -17.37 -4.71 5.45
N LEU A 48 -18.61 -4.23 5.49
CA LEU A 48 -18.93 -2.89 6.01
C LEU A 48 -18.60 -2.77 7.50
N GLU A 49 -18.89 -3.80 8.29
CA GLU A 49 -18.51 -3.89 9.69
C GLU A 49 -16.98 -3.80 9.84
N PHE A 50 -16.24 -4.58 9.06
CA PHE A 50 -14.77 -4.53 9.05
C PHE A 50 -14.24 -3.13 8.73
N ARG A 51 -14.77 -2.48 7.69
CA ARG A 51 -14.37 -1.11 7.33
C ARG A 51 -14.65 -0.09 8.43
N SER A 52 -15.72 -0.28 9.21
CA SER A 52 -16.01 0.59 10.36
C SER A 52 -15.04 0.40 11.54
N VAL A 53 -14.45 -0.80 11.67
CA VAL A 53 -13.53 -1.17 12.77
C VAL A 53 -12.07 -0.88 12.43
N GLU A 54 -11.71 -0.86 11.14
CA GLU A 54 -10.31 -0.78 10.68
C GLU A 54 -9.56 0.47 11.12
N THR A 55 -10.24 1.61 11.15
CA THR A 55 -9.68 2.87 11.65
C THR A 55 -10.44 3.27 12.93
N PRO A 56 -9.94 2.90 14.11
CA PRO A 56 -10.61 3.22 15.37
C PRO A 56 -10.45 4.70 15.68
N ALA A 57 -11.54 5.31 16.12
CA ALA A 57 -11.58 6.71 16.51
C ALA A 57 -12.32 6.88 17.84
N THR A 58 -12.00 7.96 18.55
CA THR A 58 -12.78 8.44 19.69
C THR A 58 -14.12 9.03 19.21
N ASP A 59 -15.02 9.35 20.15
CA ASP A 59 -16.27 10.05 19.85
C ASP A 59 -16.05 11.45 19.22
N THR A 60 -14.85 12.02 19.38
CA THR A 60 -14.47 13.31 18.76
C THR A 60 -13.89 13.14 17.34
N GLY A 61 -13.74 11.90 16.87
CA GLY A 61 -13.14 11.57 15.58
C GLY A 61 -11.61 11.52 15.59
N LEU A 62 -10.97 11.65 16.75
CA LEU A 62 -9.51 11.51 16.89
C LEU A 62 -9.15 10.02 16.70
N PRO A 63 -8.21 9.66 15.82
CA PRO A 63 -7.73 8.29 15.73
C PRO A 63 -7.21 7.78 17.08
N ASP A 64 -7.75 6.65 17.55
CA ASP A 64 -7.42 6.05 18.84
C ASP A 64 -6.55 4.80 18.64
N TYR A 65 -5.24 5.00 18.71
CA TYR A 65 -4.21 3.96 18.61
C TYR A 65 -3.70 3.49 19.98
N THR A 66 -4.41 3.84 21.07
CA THR A 66 -4.02 3.43 22.41
C THR A 66 -4.09 1.91 22.58
N VAL A 67 -3.31 1.36 23.51
CA VAL A 67 -3.28 -0.09 23.80
C VAL A 67 -4.70 -0.66 24.03
N PRO A 68 -5.59 -0.03 24.83
CA PRO A 68 -6.96 -0.52 24.99
C PRO A 68 -7.76 -0.52 23.68
N ALA A 69 -7.63 0.50 22.84
CA ALA A 69 -8.34 0.56 21.55
C ALA A 69 -7.86 -0.52 20.58
N MET A 70 -6.54 -0.69 20.46
CA MET A 70 -5.96 -1.76 19.64
C MET A 70 -6.31 -3.16 20.15
N SER A 71 -6.46 -3.34 21.46
CA SER A 71 -6.93 -4.62 22.03
C SER A 71 -8.38 -4.91 21.62
N ARG A 72 -9.28 -3.92 21.75
CA ARG A 72 -10.69 -4.05 21.33
C ARG A 72 -10.81 -4.34 19.83
N GLN A 73 -10.08 -3.58 19.00
CA GLN A 73 -10.03 -3.78 17.56
C GLN A 73 -9.61 -5.21 17.21
N ARG A 74 -8.57 -5.74 17.87
CA ARG A 74 -8.10 -7.11 17.66
C ARG A 74 -9.15 -8.15 18.04
N GLU A 75 -9.88 -7.95 19.13
CA GLU A 75 -10.98 -8.85 19.54
C GLU A 75 -12.12 -8.85 18.52
N GLN A 76 -12.53 -7.67 18.05
CA GLN A 76 -13.53 -7.52 16.99
C GLN A 76 -13.09 -8.21 15.70
N LEU A 77 -11.83 -7.97 15.28
CA LEU A 77 -11.24 -8.62 14.10
C LEU A 77 -11.26 -10.14 14.22
N ASN A 78 -10.92 -10.69 15.37
CA ASN A 78 -10.95 -12.15 15.57
C ASN A 78 -12.37 -12.71 15.39
N GLY A 79 -13.39 -12.03 15.91
CA GLY A 79 -14.78 -12.41 15.72
C GLY A 79 -15.21 -12.35 14.25
N MET A 80 -14.84 -11.28 13.54
CA MET A 80 -15.13 -11.12 12.11
C MET A 80 -14.45 -12.19 11.25
N ARG A 81 -13.17 -12.51 11.52
CA ARG A 81 -12.45 -13.57 10.81
C ARG A 81 -13.06 -14.96 11.03
N GLN A 82 -13.57 -15.25 12.22
CA GLN A 82 -14.29 -16.50 12.50
C GLN A 82 -15.60 -16.57 11.71
N ARG A 83 -16.37 -15.47 11.64
CA ARG A 83 -17.60 -15.37 10.84
C ARG A 83 -17.31 -15.55 9.34
N LEU A 84 -16.26 -14.90 8.82
CA LEU A 84 -15.82 -15.05 7.44
C LEU A 84 -15.48 -16.52 7.14
N ALA A 85 -14.65 -17.16 7.98
CA ALA A 85 -14.21 -18.54 7.78
C ALA A 85 -15.34 -19.57 7.87
N ALA A 86 -16.48 -19.24 8.48
CA ALA A 86 -17.67 -20.09 8.54
C ALA A 86 -18.51 -20.06 7.24
N MET A 87 -18.26 -19.12 6.33
CA MET A 87 -18.98 -19.04 5.06
C MET A 87 -18.51 -20.14 4.09
N ASN A 88 -19.44 -20.95 3.59
CA ASN A 88 -19.15 -21.89 2.51
C ASN A 88 -19.37 -21.22 1.15
N ILE A 89 -18.27 -20.90 0.47
CA ILE A 89 -18.28 -20.21 -0.82
C ILE A 89 -18.14 -21.15 -2.04
N THR A 90 -18.10 -22.47 -1.83
CA THR A 90 -17.77 -23.45 -2.88
C THR A 90 -18.71 -23.34 -4.09
N ASP A 91 -19.99 -23.11 -3.84
CA ASP A 91 -21.03 -23.02 -4.86
C ASP A 91 -21.36 -21.58 -5.27
N TRP A 92 -20.59 -20.59 -4.79
CA TRP A 92 -20.80 -19.19 -5.18
C TRP A 92 -20.28 -18.95 -6.61
N PRO A 93 -20.86 -18.01 -7.37
CA PRO A 93 -20.24 -17.47 -8.58
C PRO A 93 -18.79 -17.01 -8.33
N VAL A 94 -17.91 -17.21 -9.31
CA VAL A 94 -16.46 -16.93 -9.19
C VAL A 94 -16.19 -15.49 -8.75
N ASP A 95 -16.97 -14.53 -9.26
CA ASP A 95 -16.82 -13.12 -8.92
C ASP A 95 -17.14 -12.84 -7.43
N GLN A 96 -18.10 -13.56 -6.84
CA GLN A 96 -18.37 -13.49 -5.39
C GLN A 96 -17.30 -14.22 -4.57
N GLN A 97 -16.70 -15.30 -5.09
CA GLN A 97 -15.55 -15.95 -4.45
C GLN A 97 -14.32 -15.03 -4.43
N VAL A 98 -14.11 -14.26 -5.50
CA VAL A 98 -13.07 -13.21 -5.54
C VAL A 98 -13.33 -12.18 -4.46
N ASP A 99 -14.56 -11.67 -4.34
CA ASP A 99 -14.94 -10.70 -3.31
C ASP A 99 -14.68 -11.25 -1.90
N TYR A 100 -15.05 -12.51 -1.63
CA TYR A 100 -14.72 -13.18 -0.37
C TYR A 100 -13.22 -13.19 -0.08
N HIS A 101 -12.39 -13.52 -1.09
CA HIS A 101 -10.93 -13.56 -0.91
C HIS A 101 -10.30 -12.19 -0.73
N LEU A 102 -10.86 -11.13 -1.30
CA LEU A 102 -10.44 -9.76 -1.05
C LEU A 102 -10.73 -9.34 0.40
N VAL A 103 -11.94 -9.61 0.90
CA VAL A 103 -12.28 -9.36 2.32
C VAL A 103 -11.36 -10.15 3.25
N ARG A 104 -11.08 -11.42 2.92
CA ARG A 104 -10.13 -12.25 3.67
C ARG A 104 -8.73 -11.64 3.69
N ALA A 105 -8.25 -11.14 2.56
CA ALA A 105 -6.93 -10.53 2.43
C ALA A 105 -6.82 -9.26 3.28
N GLU A 106 -7.86 -8.42 3.30
CA GLU A 106 -7.87 -7.21 4.14
C GLU A 106 -7.87 -7.52 5.64
N MET A 107 -8.72 -8.45 6.07
CA MET A 107 -8.71 -8.89 7.47
C MET A 107 -7.37 -9.51 7.89
N ASN A 108 -6.71 -10.21 6.96
CA ASN A 108 -5.35 -10.72 7.19
C ASN A 108 -4.31 -9.62 7.26
N GLY A 109 -4.45 -8.53 6.48
CA GLY A 109 -3.61 -7.34 6.57
C GLY A 109 -3.68 -6.69 7.95
N LEU A 110 -4.89 -6.45 8.47
CA LEU A 110 -5.06 -5.90 9.83
C LEU A 110 -4.52 -6.84 10.92
N ASP A 111 -4.75 -8.15 10.78
CA ASP A 111 -4.22 -9.15 11.71
C ASP A 111 -2.69 -9.16 11.71
N PHE A 112 -2.07 -9.01 10.54
CA PHE A 112 -0.63 -8.87 10.41
C PHE A 112 -0.11 -7.60 11.07
N TYR A 113 -0.84 -6.48 10.95
CA TYR A 113 -0.50 -5.25 11.66
C TYR A 113 -0.55 -5.46 13.18
N HIS A 114 -1.55 -6.17 13.72
CA HIS A 114 -1.61 -6.47 15.15
C HIS A 114 -0.49 -7.39 15.64
N ARG A 115 -0.14 -8.43 14.88
CA ARG A 115 0.79 -9.47 15.33
C ARG A 115 2.25 -9.17 15.01
N VAL A 116 2.52 -8.55 13.86
CA VAL A 116 3.87 -8.45 13.28
C VAL A 116 4.33 -7.00 13.23
N LEU A 117 3.73 -6.17 12.37
CA LEU A 117 4.25 -4.81 12.13
C LEU A 117 4.06 -3.88 13.32
N ARG A 118 2.88 -3.92 13.96
CA ARG A 118 2.46 -3.06 15.08
C ARG A 118 2.80 -1.58 14.81
N PRO A 119 2.39 -0.99 13.67
CA PRO A 119 2.89 0.31 13.22
C PRO A 119 2.63 1.43 14.25
N TRP A 120 1.43 1.46 14.84
CA TRP A 120 1.10 2.38 15.93
C TRP A 120 2.03 2.28 17.15
N SER A 121 2.67 1.14 17.38
CA SER A 121 3.54 0.92 18.54
C SER A 121 5.02 1.01 18.17
N ARG A 122 5.40 0.70 16.93
CA ARG A 122 6.81 0.51 16.54
C ARG A 122 7.33 1.53 15.55
N ASP A 123 6.46 2.19 14.80
CA ASP A 123 6.86 3.06 13.69
C ASP A 123 6.57 4.52 14.05
N PRO A 124 7.58 5.34 14.35
CA PRO A 124 7.38 6.76 14.57
C PRO A 124 6.86 7.49 13.34
N GLY A 125 7.16 6.97 12.14
CA GLY A 125 6.72 7.49 10.85
C GLY A 125 5.21 7.35 10.65
N PHE A 126 4.58 6.30 11.21
CA PHE A 126 3.14 6.05 11.13
C PHE A 126 2.29 7.25 11.55
N TYR A 127 2.80 8.06 12.48
CA TYR A 127 2.12 9.24 13.02
C TYR A 127 2.28 10.50 12.17
N LEU A 128 3.16 10.47 11.16
CA LEU A 128 3.42 11.60 10.27
C LEU A 128 2.31 11.72 9.20
N GLN A 129 2.19 12.90 8.58
CA GLN A 129 1.13 13.26 7.66
C GLN A 129 1.42 12.85 6.20
N THR A 130 2.69 12.86 5.78
CA THR A 130 3.13 12.78 4.37
C THR A 130 3.89 11.50 4.01
N GLN A 131 3.51 10.35 4.59
CA GLN A 131 4.14 9.04 4.33
C GLN A 131 4.03 8.51 2.87
N ALA A 132 3.66 9.35 1.90
CA ALA A 132 3.54 9.06 0.46
C ALA A 132 2.69 7.81 0.12
N GLY A 133 1.90 7.31 1.07
CA GLY A 133 1.06 6.12 0.89
C GLY A 133 1.80 4.77 0.85
N ALA A 134 3.13 4.76 0.98
CA ALA A 134 3.95 3.54 0.93
C ALA A 134 4.09 2.90 2.32
N GLY A 135 2.99 2.35 2.85
CA GLY A 135 2.99 1.61 4.12
C GLY A 135 1.78 1.89 5.01
N PRO A 136 1.82 1.44 6.28
CA PRO A 136 0.79 1.76 7.25
C PRO A 136 0.71 3.27 7.46
N VAL A 137 -0.49 3.84 7.33
CA VAL A 137 -0.77 5.27 7.52
C VAL A 137 -1.82 5.48 8.60
N ARG A 138 -1.71 6.57 9.35
CA ARG A 138 -2.73 6.97 10.33
C ARG A 138 -3.99 7.54 9.67
N GLY A 139 -5.08 7.53 10.43
CA GLY A 139 -6.31 8.27 10.13
C GLY A 139 -6.17 9.78 10.36
N ALA A 140 -7.24 10.51 10.03
CA ALA A 140 -7.33 11.97 10.16
C ALA A 140 -6.19 12.74 9.46
N THR A 141 -5.85 12.35 8.22
CA THR A 141 -4.87 13.08 7.40
C THR A 141 -5.46 14.40 6.90
N VAL A 142 -4.73 15.50 7.06
CA VAL A 142 -5.11 16.82 6.54
C VAL A 142 -4.90 16.87 5.03
N ARG A 143 -5.96 17.06 4.24
CA ARG A 143 -5.88 17.17 2.77
C ARG A 143 -6.49 18.48 2.28
N ILE A 144 -5.66 19.34 1.69
CA ILE A 144 -6.10 20.61 1.10
C ILE A 144 -6.03 20.49 -0.42
N ARG A 145 -7.17 20.71 -1.08
CA ARG A 145 -7.29 20.81 -2.56
C ARG A 145 -8.31 21.91 -2.88
N ASN A 146 -8.33 22.45 -4.10
CA ASN A 146 -9.42 23.32 -4.58
C ASN A 146 -9.76 24.47 -3.60
N LEU A 147 -8.85 25.44 -3.45
CA LEU A 147 -9.11 26.66 -2.69
C LEU A 147 -9.93 27.66 -3.53
N PRO A 148 -10.77 28.52 -2.89
CA PRO A 148 -11.09 28.56 -1.46
C PRO A 148 -11.99 27.39 -1.00
N LEU A 149 -11.90 27.03 0.27
CA LEU A 149 -12.74 26.05 0.94
C LEU A 149 -14.17 26.58 1.15
N ASP A 150 -15.17 25.70 1.06
CA ASP A 150 -16.53 25.98 1.53
C ASP A 150 -16.62 25.86 3.07
N ALA A 151 -17.74 26.32 3.65
CA ALA A 151 -17.93 26.35 5.10
C ALA A 151 -17.81 24.98 5.77
N GLU A 152 -18.24 23.91 5.12
CA GLU A 152 -18.18 22.55 5.67
C GLU A 152 -16.73 22.04 5.69
N ARG A 153 -15.99 22.34 4.62
CA ARG A 153 -14.57 22.02 4.50
C ARG A 153 -13.71 22.82 5.47
N ILE A 154 -14.03 24.08 5.76
CA ILE A 154 -13.32 24.88 6.78
C ILE A 154 -13.43 24.19 8.14
N VAL A 155 -14.62 23.75 8.54
CA VAL A 155 -14.83 23.04 9.82
C VAL A 155 -14.03 21.74 9.87
N ARG A 156 -14.06 20.94 8.80
CA ARG A 156 -13.26 19.70 8.72
C ARG A 156 -11.76 19.96 8.80
N VAL A 157 -11.25 20.90 8.00
CA VAL A 157 -9.82 21.21 7.95
C VAL A 157 -9.34 21.74 9.30
N ARG A 158 -10.12 22.61 9.95
CA ARG A 158 -9.81 23.08 11.31
C ARG A 158 -9.64 21.91 12.26
N ARG A 159 -10.65 21.03 12.32
CA ARG A 159 -10.65 19.86 13.19
C ARG A 159 -9.44 18.97 12.90
N ASP A 160 -9.18 18.65 11.64
CA ASP A 160 -8.09 17.74 11.26
C ASP A 160 -6.71 18.34 11.58
N LEU A 161 -6.52 19.67 11.42
CA LEU A 161 -5.31 20.37 11.86
C LEU A 161 -5.15 20.34 13.38
N GLU A 162 -6.23 20.60 14.12
CA GLU A 162 -6.24 20.60 15.58
C GLU A 162 -6.01 19.20 16.18
N MET A 163 -6.29 18.12 15.43
CA MET A 163 -5.97 16.76 15.83
C MET A 163 -4.48 16.43 15.74
N VAL A 164 -3.69 17.12 14.90
CA VAL A 164 -2.27 16.78 14.68
C VAL A 164 -1.45 16.81 15.98
N PRO A 165 -1.51 17.86 16.82
CA PRO A 165 -0.82 17.87 18.11
C PRO A 165 -1.24 16.72 19.04
N GLU A 166 -2.53 16.38 19.08
CA GLU A 166 -3.05 15.31 19.93
C GLU A 166 -2.56 13.93 19.46
N ILE A 167 -2.54 13.69 18.15
CA ILE A 167 -2.02 12.47 17.53
C ILE A 167 -0.54 12.28 17.88
N LEU A 168 0.27 13.34 17.73
CA LEU A 168 1.71 13.28 18.01
C LEU A 168 2.00 13.13 19.52
N GLN A 169 1.14 13.69 20.38
CA GLN A 169 1.23 13.46 21.81
C GLN A 169 0.87 12.01 22.18
N GLN A 170 -0.12 11.42 21.50
CA GLN A 170 -0.48 10.01 21.66
C GLN A 170 0.68 9.08 21.23
N ALA A 171 1.37 9.41 20.14
CA ALA A 171 2.52 8.67 19.63
C ALA A 171 3.57 8.43 20.72
N ARG A 172 3.88 9.45 21.52
CA ARG A 172 4.86 9.36 22.62
C ARG A 172 4.52 8.30 23.67
N GLY A 173 3.22 8.05 23.90
CA GLY A 173 2.74 7.03 24.83
C GLY A 173 2.61 5.65 24.21
N ASN A 174 2.39 5.57 22.89
CA ASN A 174 2.19 4.31 22.18
C ASN A 174 3.50 3.67 21.71
N LEU A 175 4.53 4.48 21.45
CA LEU A 175 5.80 4.03 20.87
C LEU A 175 6.63 3.23 21.88
N VAL A 176 6.67 1.91 21.68
CA VAL A 176 7.47 0.95 22.44
C VAL A 176 8.07 -0.09 21.49
N ASP A 177 9.23 -0.65 21.83
CA ASP A 177 9.89 -1.66 20.98
C ASP A 177 10.17 -1.10 19.56
N VAL A 178 10.58 0.17 19.49
CA VAL A 178 10.77 0.95 18.26
C VAL A 178 12.09 0.60 17.58
N PRO A 179 12.09 0.25 16.28
CA PRO A 179 13.32 0.05 15.53
C PRO A 179 14.10 1.32 15.24
N GLY A 180 15.42 1.26 15.43
CA GLY A 180 16.29 2.43 15.20
C GLY A 180 16.22 2.94 13.77
N ASP A 181 16.13 2.05 12.79
CA ASP A 181 16.04 2.42 11.37
C ASP A 181 14.78 3.23 11.05
N LEU A 182 13.64 2.88 11.67
CA LEU A 182 12.38 3.63 11.49
C LEU A 182 12.44 5.01 12.15
N VAL A 183 13.21 5.18 13.23
CA VAL A 183 13.49 6.50 13.81
C VAL A 183 14.31 7.35 12.84
N VAL A 184 15.34 6.77 12.22
CA VAL A 184 16.17 7.47 11.21
C VAL A 184 15.31 7.94 10.05
N LEU A 185 14.44 7.07 9.53
CA LEU A 185 13.53 7.41 8.44
C LEU A 185 12.52 8.50 8.86
N ALA A 186 11.89 8.37 10.03
CA ALA A 186 10.98 9.39 10.53
C ALA A 186 11.66 10.76 10.64
N LEU A 187 12.85 10.82 11.25
CA LEU A 187 13.64 12.05 11.38
C LEU A 187 14.04 12.64 10.03
N HIS A 188 14.35 11.79 9.03
CA HIS A 188 14.68 12.22 7.68
C HIS A 188 13.50 12.96 7.00
N TYR A 189 12.27 12.49 7.21
CA TYR A 189 11.07 13.07 6.57
C TYR A 189 10.47 14.26 7.33
N LEU A 190 10.82 14.47 8.60
CA LEU A 190 10.27 15.58 9.42
C LEU A 190 10.36 16.97 8.78
N PRO A 191 11.47 17.37 8.13
CA PRO A 191 11.51 18.68 7.46
C PRO A 191 10.44 18.83 6.38
N GLY A 192 10.14 17.74 5.64
CA GLY A 192 9.05 17.72 4.66
C GLY A 192 7.67 17.81 5.31
N GLU A 193 7.47 17.16 6.45
CA GLU A 193 6.24 17.26 7.26
C GLU A 193 5.98 18.68 7.75
N VAL A 194 7.02 19.35 8.28
CA VAL A 194 6.95 20.76 8.69
C VAL A 194 6.59 21.63 7.49
N GLY A 195 7.32 21.46 6.37
CA GLY A 195 7.06 22.20 5.13
C GLY A 195 5.64 22.02 4.58
N TYR A 196 5.03 20.85 4.77
CA TYR A 196 3.63 20.60 4.40
C TYR A 196 2.66 21.48 5.17
N PHE A 197 2.78 21.53 6.51
CA PHE A 197 1.91 22.38 7.33
C PHE A 197 2.20 23.87 7.16
N ASP A 198 3.45 24.26 6.97
CA ASP A 198 3.82 25.65 6.65
C ASP A 198 3.20 26.11 5.32
N THR A 199 3.23 25.24 4.29
CA THR A 199 2.58 25.50 3.00
C THR A 199 1.07 25.67 3.15
N ILE A 200 0.43 24.85 3.99
CA ILE A 200 -0.99 25.03 4.34
C ILE A 200 -1.19 26.39 5.00
N GLY A 201 -0.37 26.77 5.97
CA GLY A 201 -0.46 28.07 6.65
C GLY A 201 -0.41 29.25 5.67
N VAL A 202 0.55 29.24 4.74
CA VAL A 202 0.66 30.26 3.68
C VAL A 202 -0.60 30.31 2.81
N ALA A 203 -1.09 29.16 2.36
CA ALA A 203 -2.30 29.10 1.54
C ALA A 203 -3.57 29.55 2.29
N MET A 204 -3.66 29.28 3.60
CA MET A 204 -4.75 29.75 4.44
C MET A 204 -4.69 31.25 4.69
N GLN A 205 -3.50 31.86 4.74
CA GLN A 205 -3.38 33.31 4.93
C GLN A 205 -4.11 34.12 3.84
N GLU A 206 -4.10 33.61 2.60
CA GLU A 206 -4.78 34.24 1.47
C GLU A 206 -6.30 34.06 1.50
N HIS A 207 -6.78 32.86 1.85
CA HIS A 207 -8.17 32.47 1.63
C HIS A 207 -9.00 32.27 2.91
N HIS A 208 -8.38 31.80 4.01
CA HIS A 208 -9.03 31.38 5.27
C HIS A 208 -8.13 31.70 6.47
N PRO A 209 -7.85 32.99 6.78
CA PRO A 209 -6.88 33.39 7.80
C PRO A 209 -7.21 32.83 9.20
N GLU A 210 -8.46 32.47 9.46
CA GLU A 210 -8.90 31.82 10.70
C GLU A 210 -8.33 30.40 10.89
N LEU A 211 -7.78 29.76 9.86
CA LEU A 211 -7.16 28.43 9.92
C LEU A 211 -5.64 28.49 10.13
N VAL A 212 -5.02 29.66 9.97
CA VAL A 212 -3.56 29.85 10.12
C VAL A 212 -3.06 29.39 11.49
N PRO A 213 -3.69 29.75 12.63
CA PRO A 213 -3.20 29.30 13.95
C PRO A 213 -3.19 27.78 14.11
N SER A 214 -4.18 27.09 13.53
CA SER A 214 -4.25 25.61 13.59
C SER A 214 -3.14 24.98 12.73
N ALA A 215 -2.79 25.58 11.59
CA ALA A 215 -1.68 25.12 10.74
C ALA A 215 -0.31 25.34 11.42
N GLU A 216 -0.10 26.51 12.03
CA GLU A 216 1.11 26.81 12.80
C GLU A 216 1.27 25.86 14.00
N ALA A 217 0.17 25.57 14.70
CA ALA A 217 0.18 24.61 15.82
C ALA A 217 0.55 23.19 15.36
N ALA A 218 0.03 22.74 14.21
CA ALA A 218 0.40 21.46 13.62
C ALA A 218 1.89 21.40 13.26
N SER A 219 2.42 22.44 12.61
CA SER A 219 3.86 22.58 12.29
C SER A 219 4.73 22.52 13.56
N ALA A 220 4.37 23.29 14.59
CA ALA A 220 5.07 23.31 15.87
C ALA A 220 5.05 21.93 16.57
N ALA A 221 3.93 21.20 16.50
CA ALA A 221 3.83 19.87 17.08
C ALA A 221 4.74 18.85 16.36
N VAL A 222 4.89 18.95 15.04
CA VAL A 222 5.84 18.12 14.27
C VAL A 222 7.28 18.39 14.70
N ILE A 223 7.64 19.66 14.88
CA ILE A 223 8.98 20.06 15.38
C ILE A 223 9.24 19.47 16.77
N ASP A 224 8.29 19.62 17.70
CA ASP A 224 8.41 19.11 19.06
C ASP A 224 8.46 17.57 19.10
N TYR A 225 7.70 16.90 18.23
CA TYR A 225 7.78 15.46 18.07
C TYR A 225 9.16 15.01 17.57
N GLY A 226 9.74 15.72 16.61
CA GLY A 226 11.10 15.49 16.15
C GLY A 226 12.18 15.63 17.22
N ALA A 227 12.10 16.72 18.00
CA ALA A 227 13.00 16.93 19.13
C ALA A 227 12.88 15.79 20.16
N TRP A 228 11.66 15.32 20.42
CA TRP A 228 11.42 14.18 21.29
C TRP A 228 12.00 12.88 20.73
N LEU A 229 11.87 12.62 19.43
CA LEU A 229 12.47 11.44 18.78
C LEU A 229 13.99 11.47 18.90
N GLU A 230 14.65 12.60 18.61
CA GLU A 230 16.10 12.72 18.72
C GLU A 230 16.58 12.49 20.17
N ALA A 231 15.87 13.07 21.15
CA ALA A 231 16.18 12.90 22.57
C ALA A 231 15.99 11.46 23.09
N ASN A 232 15.16 10.66 22.42
CA ASN A 232 14.88 9.27 22.79
C ASN A 232 15.56 8.24 21.88
N ARG A 233 16.21 8.67 20.80
CA ARG A 233 16.80 7.82 19.76
C ARG A 233 17.71 6.72 20.32
N SER A 234 18.52 7.02 21.33
CA SER A 234 19.43 6.05 21.95
C SER A 234 18.71 4.89 22.66
N ARG A 235 17.42 5.03 22.98
CA ARG A 235 16.59 3.99 23.61
C ARG A 235 15.80 3.17 22.58
N MET A 236 15.67 3.67 21.36
CA MET A 236 14.89 3.05 20.27
C MET A 236 15.80 2.19 19.40
N THR A 237 16.05 0.97 19.86
CA THR A 237 17.11 0.08 19.32
C THR A 237 16.58 -1.29 18.88
N ALA A 238 15.27 -1.45 18.75
CA ALA A 238 14.69 -2.72 18.33
C ALA A 238 15.12 -3.08 16.89
N PRO A 239 15.09 -4.37 16.51
CA PRO A 239 15.34 -4.76 15.12
C PRO A 239 14.16 -4.40 14.23
N ALA A 240 14.42 -3.90 13.01
CA ALA A 240 13.38 -3.58 12.03
C ALA A 240 12.88 -4.80 11.24
N GLY A 241 13.75 -5.79 11.03
CA GLY A 241 13.44 -6.96 10.20
C GLY A 241 12.30 -7.81 10.76
N ILE A 242 11.39 -8.23 9.87
CA ILE A 242 10.23 -9.07 10.22
C ILE A 242 10.45 -10.56 9.95
N GLY A 243 11.52 -10.94 9.25
CA GLY A 243 11.86 -12.33 8.96
C GLY A 243 11.11 -12.93 7.75
N VAL A 244 11.73 -13.93 7.12
CA VAL A 244 11.26 -14.55 5.87
C VAL A 244 9.88 -15.18 6.00
N ASP A 245 9.60 -15.85 7.13
CA ASP A 245 8.29 -16.49 7.35
C ASP A 245 7.14 -15.48 7.33
N ASN A 246 7.36 -14.26 7.86
CA ASN A 246 6.37 -13.21 7.84
C ASN A 246 6.18 -12.61 6.44
N TYR A 247 7.25 -12.49 5.65
CA TYR A 247 7.14 -12.14 4.22
C TYR A 247 6.34 -13.19 3.45
N ASN A 248 6.69 -14.47 3.57
CA ASN A 248 5.99 -15.57 2.92
C ASN A 248 4.50 -15.62 3.31
N TRP A 249 4.21 -15.38 4.59
CA TRP A 249 2.84 -15.30 5.06
C TRP A 249 2.09 -14.11 4.45
N TRP A 250 2.72 -12.93 4.40
CA TRP A 250 2.13 -11.73 3.80
C TRP A 250 1.83 -11.91 2.31
N PHE A 251 2.80 -12.40 1.53
CA PHE A 251 2.64 -12.65 0.11
C PHE A 251 1.44 -13.56 -0.17
N LYS A 252 1.35 -14.67 0.56
CA LYS A 252 0.27 -15.65 0.38
C LYS A 252 -1.10 -15.16 0.86
N ASN A 253 -1.16 -14.50 2.03
CA ASN A 253 -2.42 -14.28 2.74
C ASN A 253 -2.98 -12.86 2.60
N VAL A 254 -2.15 -11.90 2.18
CA VAL A 254 -2.52 -10.49 1.97
C VAL A 254 -2.41 -10.14 0.50
N GLN A 255 -1.23 -10.26 -0.13
CA GLN A 255 -1.06 -9.94 -1.55
C GLN A 255 -1.58 -11.03 -2.50
N LEU A 256 -1.98 -12.18 -1.96
CA LEU A 256 -2.51 -13.33 -2.70
C LEU A 256 -1.57 -13.85 -3.81
N VAL A 257 -0.26 -13.71 -3.61
CA VAL A 257 0.78 -14.18 -4.52
C VAL A 257 1.21 -15.60 -4.12
N PRO A 258 1.35 -16.54 -5.07
CA PRO A 258 1.67 -17.94 -4.75
C PRO A 258 3.16 -18.19 -4.50
N TYR A 259 4.01 -17.16 -4.61
CA TYR A 259 5.46 -17.25 -4.50
C TYR A 259 5.96 -16.94 -3.08
N THR A 260 7.02 -17.63 -2.69
CA THR A 260 7.78 -17.34 -1.48
C THR A 260 8.91 -16.35 -1.76
N MET A 261 9.54 -15.84 -0.70
CA MET A 261 10.75 -15.03 -0.80
C MET A 261 11.87 -15.77 -1.55
N GLU A 262 12.00 -17.09 -1.35
CA GLU A 262 12.99 -17.89 -2.07
C GLU A 262 12.67 -17.89 -3.57
N ASP A 263 11.42 -18.17 -3.95
CA ASP A 263 10.96 -18.10 -5.35
C ASP A 263 11.22 -16.71 -5.96
N PHE A 264 10.94 -15.65 -5.21
CA PHE A 264 11.18 -14.28 -5.68
C PHE A 264 12.65 -14.00 -5.92
N MET A 265 13.55 -14.41 -5.02
CA MET A 265 14.98 -14.25 -5.25
C MET A 265 15.42 -15.01 -6.49
N ASP A 266 14.90 -16.22 -6.67
CA ASP A 266 15.17 -17.07 -7.82
C ASP A 266 14.66 -16.47 -9.14
N ILE A 267 13.49 -15.82 -9.13
CA ILE A 267 12.92 -15.13 -10.30
C ILE A 267 13.72 -13.85 -10.58
N VAL A 268 13.93 -13.00 -9.59
CA VAL A 268 14.60 -11.70 -9.73
C VAL A 268 16.04 -11.87 -10.19
N THR A 269 16.80 -12.82 -9.64
CA THR A 269 18.18 -13.07 -10.09
C THR A 269 18.21 -13.52 -11.55
N ARG A 270 17.32 -14.43 -11.96
CA ARG A 270 17.25 -14.86 -13.37
C ARG A 270 16.85 -13.73 -14.31
N ASP A 271 15.94 -12.86 -13.88
CA ASP A 271 15.48 -11.75 -14.70
C ASP A 271 16.50 -10.60 -14.76
N ASP A 272 17.29 -10.36 -13.70
CA ASP A 272 18.42 -9.42 -13.74
C ASP A 272 19.50 -9.91 -14.71
N ASP A 273 19.90 -11.19 -14.63
CA ASP A 273 20.86 -11.78 -15.57
C ASP A 273 20.38 -11.66 -17.03
N ARG A 274 19.07 -11.87 -17.25
CA ARG A 274 18.42 -11.71 -18.57
C ARG A 274 18.43 -10.25 -19.01
N LEU A 275 18.09 -9.31 -18.12
CA LEU A 275 18.07 -7.87 -18.39
C LEU A 275 19.48 -7.37 -18.78
N GLN A 276 20.51 -7.72 -18.01
CA GLN A 276 21.89 -7.34 -18.32
C GLN A 276 22.35 -7.92 -19.67
N THR A 277 21.97 -9.17 -19.96
CA THR A 277 22.28 -9.81 -21.24
C THR A 277 21.60 -9.08 -22.41
N PHE A 278 20.31 -8.77 -22.30
CA PHE A 278 19.58 -8.06 -23.34
C PHE A 278 20.11 -6.63 -23.52
N LEU A 279 20.44 -5.93 -22.43
CA LEU A 279 21.08 -4.62 -22.51
C LEU A 279 22.42 -4.68 -23.26
N ALA A 280 23.25 -5.69 -23.01
CA ALA A 280 24.52 -5.87 -23.72
C ALA A 280 24.31 -6.15 -25.22
N LEU A 281 23.34 -7.00 -25.56
CA LEU A 281 22.97 -7.31 -26.94
C LEU A 281 22.45 -6.07 -27.68
N GLU A 282 21.58 -5.30 -27.03
CA GLU A 282 21.01 -4.06 -27.57
C GLU A 282 22.07 -2.98 -27.75
N ARG A 283 22.95 -2.77 -26.76
CA ARG A 283 24.11 -1.86 -26.91
C ARG A 283 24.99 -2.26 -28.07
N ASN A 284 25.29 -3.55 -28.23
CA ASN A 284 26.08 -4.01 -29.38
C ASN A 284 25.33 -3.80 -30.70
N ARG A 285 24.04 -4.13 -30.78
CA ARG A 285 23.21 -3.93 -31.98
C ARG A 285 23.18 -2.46 -32.40
N ASN A 286 23.02 -1.58 -31.43
CA ASN A 286 22.79 -0.15 -31.63
C ASN A 286 24.10 0.68 -31.57
N ARG A 287 25.28 0.06 -31.46
CA ARG A 287 26.59 0.73 -31.25
C ARG A 287 27.00 1.77 -32.29
N ALA A 288 26.36 1.78 -33.46
CA ALA A 288 26.63 2.71 -34.55
C ALA A 288 25.57 3.84 -34.64
N LEU A 289 24.53 3.81 -33.80
CA LEU A 289 23.55 4.88 -33.69
C LEU A 289 24.05 5.96 -32.73
N PRO A 290 23.64 7.23 -32.93
CA PRO A 290 23.90 8.29 -31.95
C PRO A 290 23.19 7.97 -30.62
N GLU A 291 23.77 8.45 -29.51
CA GLU A 291 23.10 8.39 -28.21
C GLU A 291 21.84 9.27 -28.20
N LEU A 292 20.83 8.85 -27.43
CA LEU A 292 19.62 9.64 -27.25
C LEU A 292 19.91 10.81 -26.32
N GLU A 293 19.78 12.01 -26.85
CA GLU A 293 19.93 13.25 -26.10
C GLU A 293 18.61 13.62 -25.41
N PRO A 294 18.67 14.15 -24.17
CA PRO A 294 17.49 14.63 -23.48
C PRO A 294 16.90 15.86 -24.20
N VAL A 295 15.58 16.05 -24.07
CA VAL A 295 14.90 17.25 -24.56
C VAL A 295 15.47 18.52 -23.92
N ALA A 296 15.65 19.56 -24.74
CA ALA A 296 16.26 20.82 -24.33
C ALA A 296 15.25 21.90 -23.90
N THR A 297 13.96 21.71 -24.17
CA THR A 297 12.91 22.69 -23.88
C THR A 297 11.63 22.01 -23.41
N GLY A 298 10.82 22.75 -22.64
CA GLY A 298 9.51 22.25 -22.20
C GLY A 298 8.49 22.11 -23.31
N GLU A 299 8.61 22.92 -24.37
CA GLU A 299 7.78 22.76 -25.57
C GLU A 299 8.04 21.42 -26.25
N GLU A 300 9.32 21.05 -26.40
CA GLU A 300 9.71 19.76 -26.99
C GLU A 300 9.27 18.59 -26.11
N TRP A 301 9.45 18.69 -24.78
CA TRP A 301 8.98 17.68 -23.83
C TRP A 301 7.47 17.45 -23.94
N GLN A 302 6.69 18.53 -23.92
CA GLN A 302 5.23 18.48 -24.04
C GLN A 302 4.80 17.89 -25.39
N ARG A 303 5.48 18.26 -26.48
CA ARG A 303 5.20 17.74 -27.83
C ARG A 303 5.45 16.23 -27.89
N ARG A 304 6.62 15.76 -27.43
CA ARG A 304 6.96 14.33 -27.42
C ARG A 304 6.02 13.50 -26.57
N LYS A 305 5.58 14.00 -25.40
CA LYS A 305 4.57 13.28 -24.58
C LYS A 305 3.24 13.15 -25.31
N ARG A 306 2.73 14.21 -25.94
CA ARG A 306 1.49 14.14 -26.72
C ARG A 306 1.59 13.14 -27.87
N GLU A 307 2.65 13.24 -28.68
CA GLU A 307 2.87 12.32 -29.80
C GLU A 307 3.03 10.87 -29.32
N GLY A 308 3.72 10.64 -28.20
CA GLY A 308 3.88 9.31 -27.60
C GLY A 308 2.56 8.71 -27.11
N LEU A 309 1.68 9.53 -26.52
CA LEU A 309 0.34 9.07 -26.09
C LEU A 309 -0.54 8.70 -27.29
N GLU A 310 -0.55 9.52 -28.34
CA GLU A 310 -1.28 9.24 -29.58
C GLU A 310 -0.75 7.96 -30.25
N PHE A 311 0.58 7.83 -30.34
CA PHE A 311 1.22 6.62 -30.84
C PHE A 311 0.84 5.39 -30.03
N ALA A 312 0.86 5.46 -28.70
CA ALA A 312 0.53 4.33 -27.84
C ALA A 312 -0.92 3.85 -28.06
N MET A 313 -1.88 4.77 -28.14
CA MET A 313 -3.28 4.42 -28.42
C MET A 313 -3.43 3.77 -29.79
N GLN A 314 -2.88 4.38 -30.84
CA GLN A 314 -2.95 3.87 -32.21
C GLN A 314 -2.30 2.50 -32.33
N PHE A 315 -1.10 2.33 -31.75
CA PHE A 315 -0.37 1.06 -31.79
C PHE A 315 -1.18 -0.07 -31.15
N LEU A 316 -1.77 0.16 -29.98
CA LEU A 316 -2.54 -0.86 -29.26
C LEU A 316 -3.82 -1.24 -30.00
N GLU A 317 -4.49 -0.28 -30.63
CA GLU A 317 -5.69 -0.50 -31.44
C GLU A 317 -5.37 -1.25 -32.74
N GLU A 318 -4.37 -0.80 -33.51
CA GLU A 318 -4.00 -1.40 -34.80
C GLU A 318 -3.46 -2.82 -34.67
N ASN A 319 -2.89 -3.17 -33.52
CA ASN A 319 -2.30 -4.49 -33.25
C ASN A 319 -3.17 -5.38 -32.36
N ASP A 320 -4.42 -4.99 -32.08
CA ASP A 320 -5.38 -5.76 -31.26
C ASP A 320 -4.80 -6.20 -29.89
N VAL A 321 -3.99 -5.35 -29.24
CA VAL A 321 -3.28 -5.70 -27.98
C VAL A 321 -4.20 -5.56 -26.76
N VAL A 322 -4.91 -4.43 -26.66
CA VAL A 322 -5.86 -4.11 -25.58
C VAL A 322 -7.06 -3.39 -26.19
N THR A 323 -8.28 -3.71 -25.74
CA THR A 323 -9.46 -2.91 -26.08
C THR A 323 -9.33 -1.52 -25.46
N ILE A 324 -9.12 -0.50 -26.29
CA ILE A 324 -9.08 0.89 -25.85
C ILE A 324 -10.53 1.38 -25.64
N PRO A 325 -10.93 1.71 -24.40
CA PRO A 325 -12.29 2.18 -24.16
C PRO A 325 -12.45 3.65 -24.59
N ASP A 326 -13.64 4.02 -25.05
CA ASP A 326 -13.96 5.39 -25.53
C ASP A 326 -13.72 6.50 -24.50
N TYR A 327 -13.66 6.16 -23.21
CA TYR A 327 -13.37 7.10 -22.13
C TYR A 327 -11.88 7.28 -21.84
N LEU A 328 -10.99 6.48 -22.45
CA LEU A 328 -9.55 6.67 -22.35
C LEU A 328 -9.16 7.87 -23.21
N SER A 329 -8.57 8.89 -22.59
CA SER A 329 -8.22 10.13 -23.27
C SER A 329 -6.81 10.56 -22.88
N ALA A 330 -5.95 10.78 -23.88
CA ALA A 330 -4.64 11.38 -23.70
C ALA A 330 -4.75 12.77 -23.06
N LEU A 331 -5.73 13.57 -23.48
CA LEU A 331 -6.00 14.87 -22.87
C LEU A 331 -6.42 14.73 -21.40
N GLY A 332 -7.30 13.76 -21.10
CA GLY A 332 -7.70 13.47 -19.72
C GLY A 332 -6.55 13.02 -18.82
N TYR A 333 -5.56 12.32 -19.36
CA TYR A 333 -4.33 11.95 -18.65
C TYR A 333 -3.44 13.18 -18.41
N LEU A 334 -3.24 14.02 -19.42
CA LEU A 334 -2.43 15.23 -19.30
C LEU A 334 -3.04 16.28 -18.35
N ASP A 335 -4.35 16.24 -18.12
CA ASP A 335 -5.08 17.15 -17.21
C ASP A 335 -5.10 16.66 -15.74
N ARG A 336 -4.54 15.47 -15.44
CA ARG A 336 -4.44 14.96 -14.06
C ARG A 336 -3.27 15.58 -13.30
N GLY A 337 -3.56 16.68 -12.63
CA GLY A 337 -2.61 17.34 -11.72
C GLY A 337 -1.86 18.48 -12.40
N PRO A 338 -1.00 19.20 -11.67
CA PRO A 338 -0.33 20.39 -12.16
C PRO A 338 0.75 20.05 -13.20
N LEU A 339 0.30 19.71 -14.40
CA LEU A 339 0.97 19.97 -15.67
C LEU A 339 0.40 21.22 -16.35
N SER A 340 -0.24 22.14 -15.60
CA SER A 340 -0.52 23.48 -16.10
C SER A 340 0.71 24.40 -16.11
N ALA A 341 1.87 23.90 -15.66
CA ALA A 341 3.17 24.44 -16.06
C ALA A 341 4.07 23.26 -16.46
N ALA A 342 4.56 23.26 -17.70
CA ALA A 342 5.72 22.43 -18.03
C ALA A 342 6.84 22.73 -17.01
N PRO A 343 7.69 21.74 -16.66
CA PRO A 343 8.90 22.02 -15.90
C PRO A 343 9.64 23.22 -16.51
N GLN A 344 10.39 23.98 -15.73
CA GLN A 344 11.23 25.04 -16.30
C GLN A 344 12.55 24.44 -16.77
N TRP A 345 12.98 24.80 -17.98
CA TRP A 345 14.29 24.41 -18.53
C TRP A 345 15.31 25.53 -18.31
N PRO A 346 16.59 25.20 -18.00
CA PRO A 346 17.13 23.86 -17.82
C PRO A 346 16.61 23.20 -16.52
N ARG A 347 16.30 21.90 -16.58
CA ARG A 347 15.87 21.17 -15.39
C ARG A 347 17.05 21.02 -14.40
N PRO A 348 16.81 21.08 -13.08
CA PRO A 348 17.80 20.62 -12.09
C PRO A 348 18.10 19.13 -12.27
N GLU A 349 19.09 18.60 -11.53
CA GLU A 349 19.34 17.15 -11.52
C GLU A 349 18.04 16.40 -11.19
N THR A 350 17.64 15.52 -12.09
CA THR A 350 16.36 14.80 -12.02
C THR A 350 16.57 13.33 -11.66
N ASP A 351 15.50 12.66 -11.24
CA ASP A 351 15.56 11.23 -10.95
C ASP A 351 15.73 10.38 -12.22
N PHE A 352 15.84 9.06 -12.03
CA PHE A 352 16.02 8.11 -13.11
C PHE A 352 14.89 8.14 -14.16
N PHE A 353 13.63 8.32 -13.73
CA PHE A 353 12.48 8.32 -14.63
C PHE A 353 12.47 9.58 -15.49
N ASP A 354 12.71 10.75 -14.90
CA ASP A 354 12.86 11.98 -15.67
C ASP A 354 14.03 11.90 -16.67
N GLN A 355 15.18 11.36 -16.26
CA GLN A 355 16.33 11.21 -17.16
C GLN A 355 16.06 10.27 -18.34
N THR A 356 15.26 9.22 -18.14
CA THR A 356 14.88 8.29 -19.20
C THR A 356 13.78 8.87 -20.09
N GLY A 357 12.71 9.40 -19.49
CA GLY A 357 11.58 10.00 -20.21
C GLY A 357 11.94 11.24 -21.03
N ASP A 358 12.90 12.05 -20.57
CA ASP A 358 13.41 13.19 -21.34
C ASP A 358 14.17 12.75 -22.61
N ARG A 359 14.66 11.50 -22.68
CA ARG A 359 15.32 10.93 -23.86
C ARG A 359 14.34 10.19 -24.76
N GLU A 360 13.57 9.30 -24.16
CA GLU A 360 12.59 8.44 -24.82
C GLU A 360 11.39 8.23 -23.87
N PRO A 361 10.27 8.94 -24.10
CA PRO A 361 9.13 8.89 -23.19
C PRO A 361 8.28 7.62 -23.34
N LEU A 362 8.38 6.86 -24.44
CA LEU A 362 7.43 5.78 -24.71
C LEU A 362 7.32 4.74 -23.59
N PRO A 363 8.42 4.17 -23.03
CA PRO A 363 8.31 3.16 -21.97
C PRO A 363 7.55 3.68 -20.73
N GLU A 364 7.83 4.91 -20.30
CA GLU A 364 7.13 5.55 -19.18
C GLU A 364 5.66 5.80 -19.53
N LEU A 365 5.35 6.23 -20.76
CA LEU A 365 3.98 6.46 -21.19
C LEU A 365 3.15 5.17 -21.25
N PHE A 366 3.71 4.05 -21.72
CA PHE A 366 2.99 2.76 -21.66
C PHE A 366 2.68 2.37 -20.21
N HIS A 367 3.66 2.51 -19.32
CA HIS A 367 3.51 2.23 -17.89
C HIS A 367 2.47 3.12 -17.20
N GLU A 368 2.58 4.44 -17.34
CA GLU A 368 1.75 5.39 -16.62
C GLU A 368 0.37 5.60 -17.26
N PHE A 369 0.27 5.62 -18.59
CA PHE A 369 -0.97 5.91 -19.30
C PHE A 369 -1.81 4.65 -19.54
N ILE A 370 -1.23 3.61 -20.14
CA ILE A 370 -1.96 2.36 -20.45
C ILE A 370 -1.97 1.43 -19.24
N GLY A 371 -0.90 1.43 -18.45
CA GLY A 371 -0.86 0.75 -17.16
C GLY A 371 -1.75 1.43 -16.13
N HIS A 372 -1.21 2.42 -15.41
CA HIS A 372 -1.88 3.01 -14.24
C HIS A 372 -3.13 3.82 -14.57
N TYR A 373 -3.12 4.68 -15.59
CA TYR A 373 -4.24 5.57 -15.84
C TYR A 373 -5.48 4.84 -16.37
N LEU A 374 -5.33 3.96 -17.36
CA LEU A 374 -6.42 3.10 -17.84
C LEU A 374 -6.95 2.21 -16.71
N ASP A 375 -6.08 1.57 -15.95
CA ASP A 375 -6.49 0.72 -14.84
C ASP A 375 -7.26 1.49 -13.77
N GLY A 376 -6.75 2.66 -13.36
CA GLY A 376 -7.45 3.56 -12.45
C GLY A 376 -8.78 4.08 -13.01
N GLN A 377 -8.94 4.16 -14.33
CA GLN A 377 -10.23 4.47 -14.97
C GLN A 377 -11.22 3.32 -14.95
N ILE A 378 -10.75 2.07 -15.03
CA ILE A 378 -11.57 0.88 -14.88
C ILE A 378 -12.03 0.76 -13.42
N VAL A 379 -11.09 0.84 -12.47
CA VAL A 379 -11.39 0.74 -11.03
C VAL A 379 -12.31 1.87 -10.57
N GLY A 380 -12.06 3.12 -11.00
CA GLY A 380 -12.90 4.27 -10.63
C GLY A 380 -14.33 4.24 -11.20
N ARG A 381 -14.63 3.28 -12.09
CA ARG A 381 -15.98 3.04 -12.64
C ARG A 381 -16.62 1.75 -12.13
N ASP A 382 -15.93 1.03 -11.26
CA ASP A 382 -16.44 -0.20 -10.66
C ASP A 382 -17.43 0.17 -9.54
N ASP A 383 -18.70 -0.18 -9.71
CA ASP A 383 -19.77 0.09 -8.76
C ASP A 383 -20.01 -1.08 -7.79
N ARG A 384 -19.21 -2.14 -7.87
CA ARG A 384 -19.35 -3.31 -6.99
C ARG A 384 -18.95 -2.93 -5.57
N PRO A 385 -19.72 -3.31 -4.53
CA PRO A 385 -19.51 -2.83 -3.16
C PRO A 385 -18.14 -3.11 -2.55
N ILE A 386 -17.46 -4.18 -2.98
CA ILE A 386 -16.12 -4.55 -2.48
C ILE A 386 -15.05 -4.07 -3.47
N ARG A 387 -15.13 -4.51 -4.73
CA ARG A 387 -14.11 -4.21 -5.75
C ARG A 387 -14.04 -2.75 -6.20
N GLY A 388 -15.13 -2.01 -6.09
CA GLY A 388 -15.22 -0.57 -6.38
C GLY A 388 -14.77 0.34 -5.25
N THR A 389 -14.32 -0.22 -4.13
CA THR A 389 -13.79 0.55 -2.99
C THR A 389 -12.28 0.46 -2.93
N ASP A 390 -11.65 1.48 -2.33
CA ASP A 390 -10.20 1.49 -2.10
C ASP A 390 -9.77 0.26 -1.29
N ARG A 391 -8.85 -0.51 -1.86
CA ARG A 391 -8.30 -1.73 -1.24
C ARG A 391 -7.27 -1.35 -0.18
N LEU A 392 -7.38 -1.97 0.98
CA LEU A 392 -6.45 -1.72 2.08
C LEU A 392 -5.16 -2.55 1.95
N TYR A 393 -4.16 -2.21 2.76
CA TYR A 393 -2.92 -2.99 2.93
C TYR A 393 -2.12 -3.25 1.65
N ALA A 394 -2.24 -2.37 0.66
CA ALA A 394 -1.56 -2.49 -0.63
C ALA A 394 -1.79 -3.85 -1.31
N ILE A 395 -2.95 -4.48 -1.08
CA ILE A 395 -3.30 -5.78 -1.68
C ILE A 395 -3.26 -5.69 -3.20
N ASP A 396 -3.67 -4.55 -3.76
CA ASP A 396 -3.71 -4.35 -5.21
C ASP A 396 -2.38 -3.99 -5.86
N MET A 397 -1.37 -3.64 -5.07
CA MET A 397 -0.10 -3.12 -5.59
C MET A 397 0.52 -4.10 -6.59
N VAL A 398 0.60 -5.39 -6.24
CA VAL A 398 1.20 -6.40 -7.13
C VAL A 398 0.44 -6.51 -8.47
N ARG A 399 -0.88 -6.39 -8.45
CA ARG A 399 -1.70 -6.44 -9.67
C ARG A 399 -1.58 -5.16 -10.49
N SER A 400 -1.67 -3.99 -9.85
CA SER A 400 -1.58 -2.68 -10.50
C SER A 400 -0.19 -2.45 -11.12
N GLU A 401 0.86 -2.62 -10.33
CA GLU A 401 2.25 -2.49 -10.79
C GLU A 401 2.61 -3.57 -11.82
N GLY A 402 2.13 -4.81 -11.60
CA GLY A 402 2.33 -5.90 -12.54
C GLY A 402 1.66 -5.64 -13.90
N TRP A 403 0.46 -5.07 -13.89
CA TRP A 403 -0.23 -4.65 -15.12
C TRP A 403 0.56 -3.56 -15.85
N ALA A 404 0.95 -2.51 -15.14
CA ALA A 404 1.70 -1.39 -15.72
C ALA A 404 3.08 -1.79 -16.23
N PHE A 405 3.74 -2.78 -15.60
CA PHE A 405 5.02 -3.30 -16.05
C PHE A 405 4.91 -4.27 -17.24
N SER A 406 3.77 -4.93 -17.42
CA SER A 406 3.60 -5.97 -18.45
C SER A 406 3.37 -5.45 -19.87
N LEU A 407 2.97 -4.18 -19.98
CA LEU A 407 2.69 -3.46 -21.23
C LEU A 407 3.93 -2.70 -21.68
#